data_AF-A0A3D5VJN8-F1
#
_entry.id   AF-A0A3D5VJN8-F1
#
_cell.length_a   1.000
_cell.length_b   1.000
_cell.length_c   1.000
_cell.angle_alpha   90.00
_cell.angle_beta   90.00
_cell.angle_gamma   90.00
#
_symmetry.space_group_name_H-M   'P 1'
#
loop_
_entity.id
_entity.type
_entity.pdbx_description
1 polymer ?
#
loop_
_entity_poly.entity_id
_entity_poly.type
_entity_poly.pdbx_seq_one_letter_code
_entity_poly.pdbx_strand_id
1 'polypeptide(L)'
;MVKVPKLAAYLVLIVLIVAAVYMVYTADGIGDLLPLGSGKEKPADSEGETVGLPPSEEETAVGDPTDWELDNNNQFFVEYRLERERMRSREIDMLQQLINNPNVTSESKIEAEKKLLKLQELME
;
A
#
# COMPACT_ATOMS: atom_id res chain seq x y z
N MET A 1 43.61 -13.91 -3.13
CA MET A 1 42.46 -14.58 -3.81
C MET A 1 42.01 -15.76 -2.96
N VAL A 2 40.99 -15.57 -2.13
CA VAL A 2 40.45 -16.65 -1.29
C VAL A 2 39.48 -17.47 -2.14
N LYS A 3 39.85 -18.69 -2.49
CA LYS A 3 38.96 -19.65 -3.16
C LYS A 3 38.09 -20.30 -2.09
N VAL A 4 36.94 -19.71 -1.80
CA VAL A 4 35.97 -20.32 -0.89
C VAL A 4 35.30 -21.51 -1.58
N PRO A 5 35.22 -22.68 -0.93
CA PRO A 5 34.49 -23.81 -1.48
C PRO A 5 33.00 -23.45 -1.55
N LYS A 6 32.36 -23.76 -2.69
CA LYS A 6 30.95 -23.42 -2.95
C LYS A 6 30.02 -23.89 -1.82
N LEU A 7 30.35 -25.00 -1.19
CA LEU A 7 29.63 -25.57 -0.05
C LEU A 7 29.65 -24.64 1.17
N ALA A 8 30.80 -24.05 1.51
CA ALA A 8 30.90 -23.07 2.60
C ALA A 8 30.13 -21.78 2.28
N ALA A 9 30.13 -21.35 1.01
CA ALA A 9 29.33 -20.20 0.59
C ALA A 9 27.82 -20.45 0.76
N TYR A 10 27.32 -21.65 0.42
CA TYR A 10 25.92 -22.00 0.65
C TYR A 10 25.56 -22.07 2.14
N LEU A 11 26.45 -22.60 2.99
CA LEU A 11 26.19 -22.63 4.44
C LEU A 11 26.08 -21.21 5.03
N VAL A 12 26.98 -20.30 4.64
CA VAL A 12 26.92 -18.90 5.08
C VAL A 12 25.64 -18.22 4.59
N LEU A 13 25.23 -18.48 3.34
CA LEU A 13 23.99 -17.94 2.78
C LEU A 13 22.75 -18.44 3.54
N ILE A 14 22.69 -19.74 3.85
CA ILE A 14 21.58 -20.31 4.62
C ILE A 14 21.52 -19.68 6.02
N VAL A 15 22.67 -19.51 6.69
CA VAL A 15 22.73 -18.85 8.00
C VAL A 15 22.24 -17.40 7.93
N LEU A 16 22.59 -16.66 6.87
CA LEU A 16 22.10 -15.30 6.65
C LEU A 16 20.58 -15.25 6.44
N ILE A 17 20.01 -16.19 5.68
CA ILE A 17 18.56 -16.27 5.48
C ILE A 17 17.85 -16.57 6.80
N VAL A 18 18.34 -17.54 7.57
CA VAL A 18 17.74 -17.90 8.87
C VAL A 18 17.82 -16.72 9.84
N ALA A 19 18.93 -16.00 9.88
CA ALA A 19 19.08 -14.79 10.70
C ALA A 19 18.11 -13.67 10.27
N ALA A 20 17.94 -13.46 8.95
CA ALA A 20 17.00 -12.48 8.42
C ALA A 20 15.56 -12.83 8.79
N VAL A 21 15.15 -14.11 8.64
CA VAL A 21 13.83 -14.59 9.04
C VAL A 21 13.63 -14.42 10.56
N TYR A 22 14.62 -14.77 11.37
CA TYR A 22 14.55 -14.59 12.82
C TYR A 22 14.40 -13.12 13.21
N MET A 23 15.12 -12.19 12.55
CA MET A 23 14.93 -10.74 12.77
C MET A 23 13.52 -10.27 12.41
N VAL A 24 12.93 -10.78 11.32
CA VAL A 24 11.54 -10.45 10.94
C VAL A 24 10.53 -10.96 11.96
N TYR A 25 10.76 -12.12 12.56
CA TYR A 25 9.87 -12.71 13.55
C TYR A 25 10.02 -12.11 14.97
N THR A 26 11.14 -11.47 15.26
CA THR A 26 11.46 -10.97 16.61
C THR A 26 11.47 -9.44 16.73
N ALA A 27 11.67 -8.71 15.64
CA ALA A 27 11.47 -7.27 15.58
C ALA A 27 10.02 -6.96 15.18
N ASP A 28 9.47 -5.84 15.66
CA ASP A 28 8.12 -5.32 15.34
C ASP A 28 7.98 -4.81 13.89
N GLY A 29 8.50 -5.57 12.93
CA GLY A 29 8.48 -5.27 11.51
C GLY A 29 9.61 -4.35 11.07
N ILE A 30 9.89 -4.39 9.76
CA ILE A 30 10.95 -3.64 9.05
C ILE A 30 10.55 -2.15 8.87
N GLY A 31 9.52 -1.68 9.58
CA GLY A 31 8.95 -0.34 9.41
C GLY A 31 9.93 0.79 9.68
N ASP A 32 10.86 0.58 10.61
CA ASP A 32 11.86 1.61 10.99
C ASP A 32 13.06 1.70 10.01
N LEU A 33 13.22 0.69 9.14
CA LEU A 33 14.31 0.62 8.15
C LEU A 33 13.88 1.02 6.73
N LEU A 34 12.57 1.20 6.52
CA LEU A 34 12.00 1.71 5.27
C LEU A 34 11.56 3.15 5.50
N PRO A 35 12.24 4.17 4.93
CA PRO A 35 11.80 5.55 5.03
C PRO A 35 10.64 5.80 4.06
N LEU A 36 9.58 5.01 4.14
CA LEU A 36 8.29 5.38 3.55
C LEU A 36 7.55 6.22 4.60
N GLY A 37 7.88 7.51 4.63
CA GLY A 37 7.01 8.54 5.19
C GLY A 37 6.85 8.51 6.71
N SER A 38 7.93 8.37 7.47
CA SER A 38 7.91 8.76 8.89
C SER A 38 8.02 10.28 8.99
N GLY A 39 6.89 10.96 8.83
CA GLY A 39 6.74 12.38 9.13
C GLY A 39 6.80 12.62 10.63
N LYS A 40 7.98 12.43 11.24
CA LYS A 40 8.31 13.03 12.53
C LYS A 40 9.11 14.30 12.27
N GLU A 41 8.43 15.43 12.19
CA GLU A 41 9.06 16.73 12.38
C GLU A 41 8.63 17.30 13.73
N LYS A 42 9.60 17.32 14.66
CA LYS A 42 9.58 18.13 15.88
C LYS A 42 10.16 19.52 15.50
N PRO A 43 9.61 20.63 16.02
CA PRO A 43 9.71 21.94 15.39
C PRO A 43 11.00 22.69 15.77
N ALA A 44 11.49 23.54 14.86
CA ALA A 44 12.49 24.55 15.13
C ALA A 44 12.31 25.74 14.15
N ASP A 45 11.54 26.72 14.62
CA ASP A 45 11.74 28.18 14.60
C ASP A 45 12.10 28.96 13.32
N SER A 46 11.29 30.01 13.10
CA SER A 46 11.63 31.37 12.62
C SER A 46 11.87 31.57 11.10
N GLU A 47 11.31 32.54 10.36
CA GLU A 47 10.40 33.69 10.56
C GLU A 47 10.04 34.27 9.18
N GLY A 48 8.91 34.99 9.07
CA GLY A 48 8.53 35.90 7.96
C GLY A 48 7.68 35.23 6.85
N GLU A 49 6.47 35.66 6.50
CA GLU A 49 5.98 37.04 6.32
C GLU A 49 4.43 37.08 6.39
N THR A 50 3.91 38.19 6.88
CA THR A 50 2.54 38.43 7.35
C THR A 50 1.63 39.11 6.32
N VAL A 51 0.33 38.75 6.24
CA VAL A 51 -0.82 39.69 6.07
C VAL A 51 -2.10 39.01 6.61
N GLY A 52 -2.56 39.30 7.85
CA GLY A 52 -3.75 40.12 8.21
C GLY A 52 -5.01 39.25 8.47
N LEU A 53 -5.76 39.27 9.58
CA LEU A 53 -6.09 40.20 10.69
C LEU A 53 -6.73 39.37 11.87
N PRO A 54 -7.16 39.92 13.06
CA PRO A 54 -6.68 39.59 14.43
C PRO A 54 -7.80 39.06 15.40
N PRO A 55 -7.65 39.13 16.74
CA PRO A 55 -6.68 38.54 17.66
C PRO A 55 -7.32 37.50 18.64
N SER A 56 -6.48 36.70 19.32
CA SER A 56 -6.65 36.13 20.68
C SER A 56 -8.06 35.66 21.09
N GLU A 57 -8.28 34.38 21.34
CA GLU A 57 -7.92 33.77 22.63
C GLU A 57 -7.46 32.31 22.44
N GLU A 58 -6.27 32.00 22.95
CA GLU A 58 -5.92 30.65 23.34
C GLU A 58 -6.81 30.25 24.53
N GLU A 59 -7.93 29.61 24.26
CA GLU A 59 -8.44 28.60 25.17
C GLU A 59 -8.07 27.25 24.59
N THR A 60 -7.13 26.60 25.26
CA THR A 60 -6.88 25.17 25.20
C THR A 60 -8.17 24.42 25.53
N ALA A 61 -9.07 24.30 24.57
CA ALA A 61 -10.08 23.27 24.57
C ALA A 61 -9.34 21.98 24.23
N VAL A 62 -9.03 21.20 25.26
CA VAL A 62 -8.75 19.77 25.13
C VAL A 62 -9.93 19.18 24.37
N GLY A 63 -9.77 19.07 23.05
CA GLY A 63 -10.73 18.41 22.17
C GLY A 63 -10.88 16.97 22.65
N ASP A 64 -12.12 16.56 22.84
CA ASP A 64 -12.50 15.19 23.18
C ASP A 64 -11.74 14.22 22.25
N PRO A 65 -10.98 13.23 22.77
CA PRO A 65 -10.20 12.28 21.97
C PRO A 65 -11.08 11.30 21.17
N THR A 66 -12.31 11.68 20.85
CA THR A 66 -13.31 10.93 20.06
C THR A 66 -13.55 11.56 18.68
N ASP A 67 -13.14 12.81 18.43
CA ASP A 67 -13.42 13.52 17.17
C ASP A 67 -12.43 13.23 16.03
N TRP A 68 -11.25 12.70 16.33
CA TRP A 68 -10.16 12.45 15.37
C TRP A 68 -10.27 11.16 14.54
N GLU A 69 -11.19 10.23 14.88
CA GLU A 69 -11.26 8.91 14.24
C GLU A 69 -12.53 8.64 13.41
N LEU A 70 -13.63 9.36 13.63
CA LEU A 70 -14.91 9.05 12.99
C LEU A 70 -14.98 9.47 11.53
N ASP A 71 -14.48 10.66 11.18
CA ASP A 71 -14.56 11.19 9.82
C ASP A 71 -13.58 10.47 8.86
N ASN A 72 -12.43 10.06 9.40
CA ASN A 72 -11.38 9.35 8.66
C ASN A 72 -11.83 7.91 8.30
N ASN A 73 -12.57 7.25 9.20
CA ASN A 73 -13.13 5.92 8.95
C ASN A 73 -14.18 5.93 7.84
N ASN A 74 -15.06 6.93 7.80
CA ASN A 74 -16.05 7.05 6.73
C ASN A 74 -15.39 7.31 5.36
N GLN A 75 -14.39 8.19 5.31
CA GLN A 75 -13.61 8.43 4.10
C GLN A 75 -12.87 7.17 3.61
N PHE A 76 -12.34 6.36 4.53
CA PHE A 76 -11.71 5.08 4.19
C PHE A 76 -12.66 4.10 3.49
N PHE A 77 -13.90 3.91 4.00
CA PHE A 77 -14.86 3.01 3.36
C PHE A 77 -15.32 3.52 1.99
N VAL A 78 -15.45 4.84 1.83
CA VAL A 78 -15.78 5.48 0.56
C VAL A 78 -14.67 5.24 -0.45
N GLU A 79 -13.41 5.51 -0.09
CA GLU A 79 -12.28 5.32 -0.99
C GLU A 79 -12.06 3.84 -1.31
N TYR A 80 -12.21 2.94 -0.33
CA TYR A 80 -12.12 1.50 -0.56
C TYR A 80 -13.17 1.02 -1.57
N ARG A 81 -14.42 1.50 -1.44
CA ARG A 81 -15.49 1.16 -2.40
C ARG A 81 -15.17 1.69 -3.80
N LEU A 82 -14.71 2.93 -3.90
CA LEU A 82 -14.30 3.55 -5.16
C LEU A 82 -13.14 2.78 -5.80
N GLU A 83 -12.11 2.44 -5.04
CA GLU A 83 -10.95 1.74 -5.56
C GLU A 83 -11.30 0.33 -6.01
N ARG A 84 -12.18 -0.37 -5.29
CA ARG A 84 -12.71 -1.67 -5.72
C ARG A 84 -13.43 -1.54 -7.06
N GLU A 85 -14.24 -0.50 -7.26
CA GLU A 85 -14.95 -0.27 -8.51
C GLU A 85 -14.00 0.06 -9.67
N ARG A 86 -12.97 0.86 -9.41
CA ARG A 86 -11.91 1.16 -10.39
C ARG A 86 -11.14 -0.10 -10.78
N MET A 87 -10.75 -0.93 -9.81
CA MET A 87 -10.09 -2.22 -10.05
C MET A 87 -10.95 -3.13 -10.93
N ARG A 88 -12.24 -3.27 -10.60
CA ARG A 88 -13.18 -4.07 -11.39
C ARG A 88 -13.33 -3.56 -12.82
N SER A 89 -13.46 -2.25 -13.00
CA SER A 89 -13.56 -1.63 -14.33
C SER A 89 -12.31 -1.92 -15.17
N ARG A 90 -11.11 -1.74 -14.59
CA ARG A 90 -9.84 -2.05 -15.26
C ARG A 90 -9.72 -3.53 -15.65
N GLU A 91 -10.18 -4.43 -14.79
CA GLU A 91 -10.14 -5.86 -15.05
C GLU A 91 -11.10 -6.27 -16.17
N ILE A 92 -12.32 -5.70 -16.21
CA ILE A 92 -13.27 -5.88 -17.31
C ILE A 92 -12.66 -5.40 -18.63
N ASP A 93 -12.08 -4.19 -18.65
CA ASP A 93 -11.47 -3.63 -19.85
C ASP A 93 -10.32 -4.50 -20.37
N MET A 94 -9.48 -5.02 -19.47
CA MET A 94 -8.38 -5.93 -19.85
C MET A 94 -8.90 -7.23 -20.46
N LEU A 95 -9.92 -7.84 -19.84
CA LEU A 95 -10.52 -9.08 -20.33
C LEU A 95 -11.18 -8.87 -21.70
N GLN A 96 -11.90 -7.76 -21.89
CA GLN A 96 -12.48 -7.41 -23.19
C GLN A 96 -11.42 -7.18 -24.26
N GLN A 97 -10.32 -6.50 -23.94
CA GLN A 97 -9.21 -6.32 -24.87
C GLN A 97 -8.59 -7.65 -25.30
N LEU A 98 -8.47 -8.61 -24.36
CA LEU A 98 -7.95 -9.93 -24.65
C LEU A 98 -8.88 -10.73 -25.58
N ILE A 99 -10.20 -10.68 -25.34
CA ILE A 99 -11.21 -11.34 -26.17
C ILE A 99 -11.21 -10.77 -27.61
N ASN A 100 -11.17 -9.44 -27.70
CA ASN A 100 -11.23 -8.71 -28.98
C ASN A 100 -9.91 -8.75 -29.76
N ASN A 101 -8.80 -9.12 -29.14
CA ASN A 101 -7.50 -9.18 -29.81
C ASN A 101 -7.42 -10.42 -30.74
N PRO A 102 -7.20 -10.25 -32.06
CA PRO A 102 -7.12 -11.35 -33.01
C PRO A 102 -5.84 -12.18 -32.90
N ASN A 103 -4.80 -11.69 -32.22
CA ASN A 103 -3.51 -12.37 -32.05
C ASN A 103 -3.46 -13.31 -30.84
N VAL A 104 -4.58 -13.50 -30.15
CA VAL A 104 -4.66 -14.31 -28.94
C VAL A 104 -5.23 -15.69 -29.27
N THR A 105 -4.71 -16.73 -28.63
CA THR A 105 -5.17 -18.11 -28.82
C THR A 105 -6.65 -18.26 -28.45
N SER A 106 -7.34 -19.20 -29.10
CA SER A 106 -8.75 -19.50 -28.80
C SER A 106 -8.96 -19.92 -27.35
N GLU A 107 -8.02 -20.67 -26.77
CA GLU A 107 -8.04 -21.09 -25.37
C GLU A 107 -8.01 -19.89 -24.42
N SER A 108 -7.11 -18.93 -24.64
CA SER A 108 -7.02 -17.73 -23.80
C SER A 108 -8.25 -16.82 -23.94
N LYS A 109 -8.91 -16.79 -25.11
CA LYS A 109 -10.20 -16.10 -25.27
C LYS A 109 -11.30 -16.74 -24.43
N ILE A 110 -11.42 -18.07 -24.49
CA ILE A 110 -12.40 -18.83 -23.69
C ILE A 110 -12.16 -18.62 -22.19
N GLU A 111 -10.88 -18.60 -21.77
CA GLU A 111 -10.53 -18.33 -20.38
C GLU A 111 -10.92 -16.91 -19.95
N ALA A 112 -10.69 -15.91 -20.79
CA ALA A 112 -11.07 -14.52 -20.51
C ALA A 112 -12.59 -14.33 -20.46
N GLU A 113 -13.35 -14.97 -21.35
CA GLU A 113 -14.81 -15.00 -21.31
C GLU A 113 -15.33 -15.60 -20.01
N LYS A 114 -14.76 -16.73 -19.59
CA LYS A 114 -15.11 -17.38 -18.32
C LYS A 114 -14.81 -16.49 -17.11
N LYS A 115 -13.67 -15.79 -17.12
CA LYS A 115 -13.30 -14.83 -16.07
C LYS A 115 -14.25 -13.63 -16.03
N LEU A 116 -14.67 -13.13 -17.19
CA LEU A 116 -15.64 -12.04 -17.29
C LEU A 116 -17.00 -12.44 -16.70
N LEU A 117 -17.53 -13.61 -17.05
CA LEU A 117 -18.78 -14.14 -16.48
C LEU A 117 -18.71 -14.29 -14.96
N LYS A 118 -17.59 -14.81 -14.45
CA LYS A 118 -17.38 -14.93 -13.00
C LYS A 118 -17.32 -13.57 -12.31
N LEU A 119 -16.70 -12.58 -12.94
CA LEU A 119 -16.63 -11.23 -12.40
C LEU A 119 -18.03 -10.59 -12.36
N GLN A 120 -18.87 -10.84 -13.37
CA GLN A 120 -20.27 -10.41 -13.39
C GLN A 120 -21.11 -11.07 -12.29
N GLU A 121 -20.94 -12.37 -12.04
CA GLU A 121 -21.62 -13.08 -10.95
C GLU A 121 -21.28 -12.51 -9.56
N LEU A 122 -20.06 -12.00 -9.37
CA LEU A 122 -19.64 -11.34 -8.13
C LEU A 122 -20.16 -9.89 -8.00
N MET A 123 -20.79 -9.35 -9.04
CA MET A 123 -21.37 -8.01 -9.05
C MET A 123 -22.89 -8.01 -8.79
N GLU A 124 -23.59 -9.10 -9.11
CA GLU A 124 -24.98 -9.33 -8.69
C GLU A 124 -25.09 -9.60 -7.18
#